data_AF-E0UUJ3-F1
#
_entry.id   AF-E0UUJ3-F1
#
_cell.length_a   1.000
_cell.length_b   1.000
_cell.length_c   1.000
_cell.angle_alpha   90.00
_cell.angle_beta   90.00
_cell.angle_gamma   90.00
#
_symmetry.space_group_name_H-M   'P 1'
#
loop_
_entity.id
_entity.type
_entity.pdbx_description
1 polymer ?
#
loop_
_entity_poly.entity_id
_entity_poly.type
_entity_poly.pdbx_seq_one_letter_code
_entity_poly.pdbx_strand_id
1 'polypeptide(L)'
;MAWATARHILVDSEEKCNELKTEIENGADFGEVAQANSSCPSSRNGGDLGQFGPGQMVPEFDKAVFSGDVGVVYGPIQTQFGYHLLEVTGRG
;
A
#
# COMPACT_ATOMS: atom_id res chain seq x y z
N MET A 1 -14.14 -14.86 -9.86
CA MET A 1 -12.67 -14.72 -10.04
C MET A 1 -12.20 -13.92 -8.84
N ALA A 2 -11.14 -14.35 -8.17
CA ALA A 2 -10.64 -13.59 -7.02
C ALA A 2 -10.02 -12.27 -7.51
N TRP A 3 -10.47 -11.16 -6.96
CA TRP A 3 -9.92 -9.84 -7.24
C TRP A 3 -9.73 -9.08 -5.95
N ALA A 4 -8.77 -8.16 -5.95
CA ALA A 4 -8.58 -7.24 -4.85
C ALA A 4 -8.20 -5.86 -5.39
N THR A 5 -8.58 -4.85 -4.62
CA THR A 5 -8.16 -3.47 -4.84
C THR A 5 -7.35 -3.04 -3.63
N ALA A 6 -6.21 -2.42 -3.89
CA ALA A 6 -5.35 -1.90 -2.86
C ALA A 6 -4.64 -0.66 -3.35
N ARG A 7 -4.15 0.12 -2.40
CA ARG A 7 -3.26 1.25 -2.63
C ARG A 7 -1.94 1.03 -1.91
N HIS A 8 -0.87 1.59 -2.44
CA HIS A 8 0.46 1.46 -1.84
C HIS A 8 1.25 2.75 -1.84
N ILE A 9 2.17 2.87 -0.89
CA ILE A 9 3.14 3.96 -0.77
C ILE A 9 4.52 3.34 -0.78
N LEU A 10 5.28 3.59 -1.85
CA LEU A 10 6.71 3.30 -1.90
C LEU A 10 7.51 4.48 -1.34
N VAL A 11 8.35 4.22 -0.35
CA VAL A 11 9.34 5.16 0.20
C VAL A 11 10.72 4.53 0.28
N ASP A 12 11.76 5.34 0.19
CA ASP A 12 13.16 4.85 0.18
C ASP A 12 13.70 4.54 1.59
N SER A 13 13.02 4.97 2.65
CA SER A 13 13.50 4.87 4.05
C SER A 13 12.47 4.22 4.97
N GLU A 14 12.94 3.34 5.85
CA GLU A 14 12.11 2.65 6.84
C GLU A 14 11.48 3.63 7.83
N GLU A 15 12.27 4.61 8.30
CA GLU A 15 11.82 5.66 9.22
C GLU A 15 10.64 6.42 8.64
N LYS A 16 10.78 6.88 7.39
CA LYS A 16 9.71 7.54 6.63
C LYS A 16 8.47 6.65 6.57
N CYS A 17 8.65 5.36 6.27
CA CYS A 17 7.54 4.41 6.19
C CYS A 17 6.78 4.28 7.52
N ASN A 18 7.51 4.19 8.64
CA ASN A 18 6.92 4.11 9.97
C ASN A 18 6.25 5.42 10.40
N GLU A 19 6.81 6.58 10.03
CA GLU A 19 6.16 7.89 10.24
C GLU A 19 4.82 7.95 9.52
N LEU A 20 4.80 7.66 8.22
CA LEU A 20 3.57 7.71 7.41
C LEU A 20 2.52 6.72 7.93
N LYS A 21 2.94 5.52 8.33
CA LYS A 21 2.04 4.54 8.96
C LYS A 21 1.40 5.13 10.22
N THR A 22 2.22 5.75 11.07
CA THR A 22 1.74 6.38 12.31
C THR A 22 0.78 7.52 12.01
N GLU A 23 1.04 8.34 10.99
CA GLU A 23 0.13 9.40 10.56
C GLU A 23 -1.22 8.84 10.08
N ILE A 24 -1.20 7.79 9.27
CA ILE A 24 -2.42 7.14 8.77
C ILE A 24 -3.20 6.51 9.93
N GLU A 25 -2.52 5.85 10.87
CA GLU A 25 -3.15 5.31 12.10
C GLU A 25 -3.73 6.40 12.99
N ASN A 26 -3.18 7.62 12.96
CA ASN A 26 -3.72 8.80 13.65
C ASN A 26 -4.88 9.48 12.90
N GLY A 27 -5.24 8.99 11.70
CA GLY A 27 -6.37 9.49 10.90
C GLY A 27 -5.98 10.37 9.72
N ALA A 28 -4.72 10.39 9.29
CA ALA A 28 -4.33 11.02 8.04
C ALA A 28 -4.87 10.24 6.83
N ASP A 29 -5.15 10.95 5.73
CA ASP A 29 -5.63 10.32 4.51
C ASP A 29 -4.47 9.63 3.77
N PHE A 30 -4.58 8.31 3.57
CA PHE A 30 -3.57 7.52 2.87
C PHE A 30 -3.28 8.07 1.48
N GLY A 31 -4.30 8.55 0.76
CA GLY A 31 -4.16 9.09 -0.59
C GLY A 31 -3.34 10.39 -0.62
N GLU A 32 -3.56 11.29 0.33
CA GLU A 32 -2.75 12.51 0.48
C GLU A 32 -1.29 12.18 0.82
N VAL A 33 -1.09 11.27 1.78
CA VAL A 33 0.23 10.81 2.21
C VAL A 33 0.97 10.14 1.05
N ALA A 34 0.27 9.32 0.26
CA ALA A 34 0.79 8.68 -0.94
C ALA A 34 1.16 9.69 -2.03
N GLN A 35 0.32 10.69 -2.28
CA GLN A 35 0.61 11.76 -3.26
C GLN A 35 1.86 12.56 -2.88
N ALA A 36 2.01 12.87 -1.59
CA ALA A 36 3.11 13.70 -1.11
C ALA A 36 4.44 12.94 -0.97
N ASN A 37 4.40 11.66 -0.60
CA ASN A 37 5.61 10.91 -0.21
C ASN A 37 5.93 9.72 -1.11
N SER A 38 5.01 9.21 -1.93
CA SER A 38 5.30 8.01 -2.70
C SER A 38 6.14 8.29 -3.94
N SER A 39 7.21 7.50 -4.10
CA SER A 39 8.10 7.50 -5.27
C SER A 39 7.52 6.74 -6.47
N CYS A 40 6.32 6.14 -6.37
CA CYS A 40 5.69 5.39 -7.47
C CYS A 40 4.81 6.32 -8.33
N PRO A 41 4.70 6.13 -9.66
CA PRO A 41 3.79 6.93 -10.51
C PRO A 41 2.31 6.84 -10.10
N SER A 42 1.90 5.77 -9.38
CA SER A 42 0.57 5.65 -8.78
C SER A 42 0.30 6.68 -7.69
N SER A 43 1.33 7.36 -7.17
CA SER A 43 1.20 8.44 -6.20
C SER A 43 0.18 9.48 -6.64
N ARG A 44 0.12 9.82 -7.94
CA ARG A 44 -0.84 10.78 -8.52
C ARG A 44 -2.31 10.44 -8.27
N ASN A 45 -2.62 9.16 -8.08
CA ASN A 45 -3.96 8.67 -7.75
C ASN A 45 -4.06 8.24 -6.28
N GLY A 46 -3.24 8.80 -5.39
CA GLY A 46 -3.22 8.43 -3.98
C GLY A 46 -2.66 7.02 -3.73
N GLY A 47 -1.76 6.55 -4.61
CA GLY A 47 -1.15 5.23 -4.50
C GLY A 47 -2.04 4.09 -4.99
N ASP A 48 -3.20 4.38 -5.59
CA ASP A 48 -4.14 3.36 -6.06
C ASP A 48 -3.53 2.48 -7.16
N LEU A 49 -3.59 1.16 -6.95
CA LEU A 49 -3.12 0.15 -7.90
C LEU A 49 -4.25 -0.38 -8.79
N GLY A 50 -5.49 0.07 -8.57
CA GLY A 50 -6.68 -0.47 -9.22
C GLY A 50 -7.00 -1.89 -8.76
N GLN A 51 -7.75 -2.61 -9.61
CA GLN A 51 -8.17 -3.98 -9.36
C GLN A 51 -7.16 -4.95 -9.96
N PHE A 52 -6.61 -5.83 -9.12
CA PHE A 52 -5.66 -6.86 -9.52
C PHE A 52 -6.08 -8.24 -9.00
N GLY A 53 -5.62 -9.27 -9.70
CA GLY A 53 -5.83 -10.67 -9.32
C GLY A 53 -4.61 -11.25 -8.59
N PRO A 54 -4.76 -12.44 -8.00
CA PRO A 54 -3.67 -13.14 -7.34
C PRO A 54 -2.52 -13.42 -8.34
N GLY A 55 -1.28 -13.18 -7.90
CA GLY A 55 -0.06 -13.36 -8.69
C GLY A 55 0.24 -12.25 -9.71
N GLN A 56 -0.50 -11.13 -9.68
CA GLN A 56 -0.18 -9.94 -10.49
C GLN A 56 0.81 -8.98 -9.81
N MET A 57 0.90 -9.05 -8.47
CA MET A 57 1.79 -8.23 -7.65
C MET A 57 2.91 -9.07 -7.02
N VAL A 58 3.85 -8.42 -6.34
CA VAL A 58 4.90 -9.13 -5.60
C VAL A 58 4.29 -10.08 -4.55
N PRO A 59 4.90 -11.25 -4.29
CA PRO A 59 4.33 -12.28 -3.42
C PRO A 59 3.93 -11.78 -2.04
N GLU A 60 4.71 -10.86 -1.49
CA GLU A 60 4.49 -10.23 -0.20
C GLU A 60 3.21 -9.37 -0.20
N PHE A 61 2.95 -8.66 -1.30
CA PHE A 61 1.75 -7.85 -1.47
C PHE A 61 0.54 -8.74 -1.66
N ASP A 62 0.65 -9.74 -2.53
CA ASP A 62 -0.43 -10.67 -2.80
C ASP A 62 -0.88 -11.34 -1.50
N LYS A 63 0.09 -11.80 -0.69
CA LYS A 63 -0.20 -12.36 0.63
C LYS A 63 -0.84 -11.35 1.56
N ALA A 64 -0.33 -10.12 1.65
CA ALA A 64 -0.91 -9.09 2.51
C ALA A 64 -2.34 -8.71 2.10
N VAL A 65 -2.61 -8.62 0.80
CA VAL A 65 -3.91 -8.23 0.25
C VAL A 65 -4.94 -9.35 0.40
N PHE A 66 -4.58 -10.57 0.03
CA PHE A 66 -5.50 -11.71 0.05
C PHE A 66 -5.64 -12.33 1.45
N SER A 67 -4.64 -12.19 2.33
CA SER A 67 -4.74 -12.60 3.74
C SER A 67 -5.29 -11.50 4.65
N GLY A 68 -5.22 -10.24 4.21
CA GLY A 68 -5.56 -9.10 5.03
C GLY A 68 -7.05 -8.78 5.07
N ASP A 69 -7.43 -7.92 6.01
CA ASP A 69 -8.75 -7.34 6.08
C ASP A 69 -8.82 -6.06 5.26
N VAL A 70 -10.00 -5.80 4.69
CA VAL A 70 -10.28 -4.57 3.94
C VAL A 70 -10.33 -3.39 4.90
N GLY A 71 -9.65 -2.30 4.55
CA GLY A 71 -9.50 -1.10 5.36
C GLY A 71 -8.31 -1.14 6.31
N VAL A 72 -7.45 -2.17 6.23
CA VAL A 72 -6.26 -2.29 7.06
C VAL A 72 -5.01 -1.94 6.26
N VAL A 73 -4.12 -1.17 6.92
CA VAL A 73 -2.80 -0.83 6.41
C VAL A 73 -1.79 -1.90 6.85
N TYR A 74 -1.21 -2.57 5.87
CA TYR A 74 -0.15 -3.55 5.97
C TYR A 74 1.20 -2.94 5.62
N GLY A 75 2.16 -3.07 6.53
CA GLY A 75 3.54 -2.66 6.31
C GLY A 75 4.27 -2.32 7.61
N PRO A 76 5.56 -1.96 7.53
CA PRO A 76 6.33 -1.74 6.29
C PRO A 76 6.79 -3.04 5.61
N ILE A 77 6.54 -3.18 4.31
CA ILE A 77 7.01 -4.30 3.48
C ILE A 77 8.32 -3.89 2.80
N GLN A 78 9.43 -4.51 3.19
CA GLN A 78 10.73 -4.26 2.56
C GLN A 78 10.81 -5.01 1.22
N THR A 79 11.13 -4.29 0.16
CA THR A 79 11.43 -4.86 -1.16
C THR A 79 12.77 -4.31 -1.67
N GLN A 80 13.22 -4.82 -2.80
CA GLN A 80 14.40 -4.31 -3.51
C GLN A 80 14.28 -2.84 -3.97
N PHE A 81 13.07 -2.28 -4.00
CA PHE A 81 12.82 -0.88 -4.37
C PHE A 81 12.79 0.07 -3.17
N GLY A 82 12.70 -0.46 -1.94
CA GLY A 82 12.54 0.32 -0.72
C GLY A 82 11.49 -0.29 0.20
N TYR A 83 10.79 0.57 0.93
CA TYR A 83 9.74 0.17 1.87
C TYR A 83 8.37 0.53 1.32
N HIS A 84 7.42 -0.38 1.51
CA HIS A 84 6.07 -0.22 1.01
C HIS A 84 5.04 -0.32 2.14
N LEU A 85 4.12 0.64 2.18
CA LEU A 85 2.85 0.50 2.89
C LEU A 85 1.79 0.09 1.89
N LEU A 86 0.90 -0.79 2.30
CA LEU A 86 -0.18 -1.31 1.49
C LEU A 86 -1.48 -1.20 2.28
N GLU A 87 -2.52 -0.66 1.68
CA GLU A 87 -3.86 -0.61 2.26
C GLU A 87 -4.83 -1.31 1.33
N VAL A 88 -5.55 -2.31 1.87
CA VAL A 88 -6.54 -3.06 1.09
C VAL A 88 -7.84 -2.26 1.06
N THR A 89 -8.29 -1.83 -0.11
CA THR A 89 -9.53 -1.04 -0.26
C THR A 89 -10.74 -1.91 -0.60
N GLY A 90 -10.53 -3.13 -1.08
CA GLY A 90 -11.60 -4.06 -1.43
C GLY A 90 -11.09 -5.42 -1.88
N ARG A 91 -11.95 -6.44 -1.79
CA ARG A 91 -11.69 -7.80 -2.31
C ARG A 91 -12.99 -8.51 -2.68
N GLY A 92 -12.94 -9.46 -3.61
CA GLY A 92 -14.07 -10.29 -4.03
C GLY A 92 -13.70 -11.45 -4.95
#